data_AF-A0AAD5DAJ0-F1
#
_entry.id   AF-A0AAD5DAJ0-F1
#
_cell.length_a   1.000
_cell.length_b   1.000
_cell.length_c   1.000
_cell.angle_alpha   90.00
_cell.angle_beta   90.00
_cell.angle_gamma   90.00
#
_symmetry.space_group_name_H-M   'P 1'
#
loop_
_entity.id
_entity.type
_entity.pdbx_description
1 polymer ?
#
loop_
_entity_poly.entity_id
_entity_poly.type
_entity_poly.pdbx_seq_one_letter_code
_entity_poly.pdbx_strand_id
1 'polypeptide(L)'
;MSSSSNKKEVIRLEREAVIPILKPRLVMYLTNLIEHNTDRAEFLKLCKRVEYTIRAWYLLQFEDLMQLYSLFDPVQGAQKLKQQSLSEQEIDVLEQNFLTYMFRVMEKSNFKICSNEEIDIAHSGKYLLNLPIKVDESKIDKNLLKRYFEEHHYDDLPDFADKSDSKKDDEVTKDEFQVERIRIENLDIRNLASKITIQEPTFDRIIVVYRRASTKKDEKERGIHVKHFKNIPMADMELVLPEKKNPSLTPMDWVKFLISAVVGLVAVIGSVETPQADFWVMFAVLSTVVGYCAKIYFTFQANMVAYQNLITQSMYDKQLDSGKGTLLHLCDDVIQQEVKEVILSFFILMEQGKATLEELIKEEFGASCNFDVNDAVHKLEKMGIVARDSIGRYYCVGLKRANEIIGVTTEELVLKAIQERGGS
;
A
#
# COMPACT_ATOMS: atom_id res chain seq x y z
N MET A 1 -37.88 -28.61 -9.19
CA MET A 1 -37.50 -27.18 -9.29
C MET A 1 -37.06 -26.72 -7.90
N SER A 2 -35.79 -26.88 -7.57
CA SER A 2 -35.19 -26.26 -6.39
C SER A 2 -34.65 -24.91 -6.81
N SER A 3 -35.28 -23.83 -6.33
CA SER A 3 -34.75 -22.48 -6.45
C SER A 3 -33.40 -22.43 -5.72
N SER A 4 -32.29 -22.44 -6.47
CA SER A 4 -30.98 -22.11 -5.96
C SER A 4 -31.03 -20.66 -5.47
N SER A 5 -31.07 -20.46 -4.15
CA SER A 5 -30.94 -19.13 -3.57
C SER A 5 -29.59 -18.56 -4.02
N ASN A 6 -29.62 -17.46 -4.77
CA ASN A 6 -28.43 -16.67 -5.05
C ASN A 6 -27.82 -16.23 -3.72
N LYS A 7 -26.82 -16.96 -3.23
CA LYS A 7 -26.04 -16.57 -2.06
C LYS A 7 -25.22 -15.36 -2.51
N LYS A 8 -25.63 -14.17 -2.10
CA LYS A 8 -24.88 -12.94 -2.29
C LYS A 8 -23.54 -13.11 -1.55
N GLU A 9 -22.44 -13.07 -2.30
CA GLU A 9 -21.12 -13.00 -1.68
C GLU A 9 -20.91 -11.57 -1.21
N VAL A 10 -20.99 -11.42 0.11
CA VAL A 10 -20.73 -10.17 0.79
C VAL A 10 -19.34 -10.25 1.37
N ILE A 11 -18.47 -9.35 0.94
CA ILE A 11 -17.13 -9.21 1.53
C ILE A 11 -17.28 -8.27 2.73
N ARG A 12 -16.82 -8.72 3.89
CA ARG A 12 -16.76 -7.91 5.12
C ARG A 12 -15.40 -7.24 5.14
N LEU A 13 -15.39 -5.91 5.14
CA LEU A 13 -14.17 -5.11 5.28
C LEU A 13 -14.29 -4.28 6.55
N GLU A 14 -13.18 -4.17 7.28
CA GLU A 14 -13.05 -3.24 8.40
C GLU A 14 -13.16 -1.79 7.90
N ARG A 15 -13.72 -0.91 8.73
CA ARG A 15 -13.77 0.53 8.43
C ARG A 15 -12.38 1.15 8.56
N GLU A 16 -12.01 1.97 7.59
CA GLU A 16 -10.73 2.69 7.62
C GLU A 16 -10.72 3.78 8.71
N ALA A 17 -9.60 3.88 9.44
CA ALA A 17 -9.32 4.90 10.44
C ALA A 17 -8.83 6.23 9.81
N VAL A 18 -9.27 6.55 8.59
CA VAL A 18 -8.74 7.66 7.80
C VAL A 18 -9.79 8.75 7.67
N ILE A 19 -9.42 10.02 7.88
CA ILE A 19 -10.28 11.15 7.46
C ILE A 19 -10.08 11.36 5.96
N PRO A 20 -11.04 11.00 5.08
CA PRO A 20 -10.83 11.04 3.62
C PRO A 20 -10.93 12.46 3.04
N ILE A 21 -11.26 13.44 3.87
CA ILE A 21 -11.46 14.83 3.46
C ILE A 21 -10.10 15.54 3.39
N LEU A 22 -9.88 16.29 2.31
CA LEU A 22 -8.73 17.18 2.17
C LEU A 22 -8.71 18.23 3.28
N LYS A 23 -7.57 18.39 3.95
CA LYS A 23 -7.41 19.37 5.05
C LYS A 23 -7.91 20.78 4.72
N PRO A 24 -7.60 21.40 3.56
CA PRO A 24 -8.12 22.74 3.24
C PRO A 24 -9.65 22.80 3.19
N ARG A 25 -10.29 21.72 2.71
CA ARG A 25 -11.75 21.62 2.65
C ARG A 25 -12.34 21.44 4.04
N LEU A 26 -11.72 20.61 4.88
CA LEU A 26 -12.11 20.43 6.28
C LEU A 26 -12.03 21.75 7.05
N VAL A 27 -10.86 22.42 7.01
CA VAL A 27 -10.64 23.69 7.70
C VAL A 27 -11.64 24.76 7.24
N MET A 28 -11.88 24.87 5.93
CA MET A 28 -12.85 25.82 5.38
C MET A 28 -14.28 25.51 5.86
N TYR A 29 -14.67 24.24 5.86
CA TYR A 29 -15.99 23.81 6.32
C TYR A 29 -16.20 24.18 7.79
N LEU A 30 -15.26 23.81 8.68
CA LEU A 30 -15.34 24.12 10.11
C LEU A 30 -15.34 25.64 10.36
N THR A 31 -14.52 26.40 9.63
CA THR A 31 -14.48 27.86 9.74
C THR A 31 -15.83 28.50 9.40
N ASN A 32 -16.56 27.96 8.43
CA ASN A 32 -17.87 28.49 8.03
C ASN A 32 -18.98 28.24 9.07
N LEU A 33 -18.81 27.25 9.95
CA LEU A 33 -19.74 26.97 11.05
C LEU A 33 -19.62 28.02 12.18
N ILE A 34 -18.47 28.68 12.32
CA ILE A 34 -18.24 29.71 13.33
C ILE A 34 -19.04 30.97 12.98
N GLU A 35 -19.82 31.51 13.92
CA GLU A 35 -20.70 32.67 13.69
C GLU A 35 -19.93 33.99 13.54
N HIS A 36 -18.96 34.26 14.42
CA HIS A 36 -18.26 35.53 14.49
C HIS A 36 -17.02 35.59 13.58
N ASN A 37 -16.90 36.63 12.77
CA ASN A 37 -15.77 36.80 11.84
C ASN A 37 -14.40 36.91 12.54
N THR A 38 -14.35 37.45 13.75
CA THR A 38 -13.10 37.51 14.54
C THR A 38 -12.63 36.11 14.92
N ASP A 39 -13.56 35.24 15.32
CA ASP A 39 -13.26 33.87 15.74
C ASP A 39 -12.89 33.00 14.53
N ARG A 40 -13.47 33.26 13.35
CA ARG A 40 -13.02 32.64 12.09
C ARG A 40 -11.55 32.90 11.80
N ALA A 41 -11.10 34.14 11.96
CA ALA A 41 -9.70 34.50 11.72
C ALA A 41 -8.75 33.84 12.75
N GLU A 42 -9.14 33.82 14.03
CA GLU A 42 -8.37 33.17 15.09
C GLU A 42 -8.34 31.64 14.91
N PHE A 43 -9.43 31.02 14.46
CA PHE A 43 -9.47 29.58 14.18
C PHE A 43 -8.59 29.19 12.99
N LEU A 44 -8.61 29.94 11.89
CA LEU A 44 -7.71 29.71 10.75
C LEU A 44 -6.24 29.84 11.17
N LYS A 45 -5.95 30.79 12.05
CA LYS A 45 -4.61 30.99 12.62
C LYS A 45 -4.20 29.81 13.51
N LEU A 46 -5.13 29.32 14.33
CA LEU A 46 -4.94 28.14 15.18
C LEU A 46 -4.60 26.91 14.32
N CYS A 47 -5.39 26.65 13.27
CA CYS A 47 -5.17 25.52 12.36
C CYS A 47 -3.74 25.51 11.79
N LYS A 48 -3.24 26.69 11.36
CA LYS A 48 -1.85 26.83 10.88
C LYS A 48 -0.84 26.56 11.99
N ARG A 49 -1.02 27.16 13.17
CA ARG A 49 -0.09 26.99 14.30
C ARG A 49 -0.02 25.55 14.80
N VAL A 50 -1.16 24.87 14.87
CA VAL A 50 -1.27 23.44 15.15
C VAL A 50 -0.47 22.63 14.13
N GLU A 51 -0.66 22.91 12.83
CA GLU A 51 0.07 22.24 11.75
C GLU A 51 1.60 22.40 11.86
N TYR A 52 2.08 23.61 12.12
CA TYR A 52 3.52 23.86 12.33
C TYR A 52 4.05 23.15 13.59
N THR A 53 3.26 23.11 14.66
CA THR A 53 3.64 22.46 15.91
C THR A 53 3.76 20.94 15.74
N ILE A 54 2.77 20.32 15.10
CA ILE A 54 2.78 18.88 14.80
C ILE A 54 3.96 18.52 13.90
N ARG A 55 4.19 19.30 12.83
CA ARG A 55 5.37 19.11 11.97
C ARG A 55 6.68 19.16 12.75
N ALA A 56 6.82 20.12 13.66
CA ALA A 56 8.04 20.25 14.46
C ALA A 56 8.25 19.05 15.40
N TRP A 57 7.18 18.47 15.95
CA TRP A 57 7.28 17.27 16.80
C TRP A 57 7.78 16.03 16.05
N TYR A 58 7.36 15.88 14.80
CA TYR A 58 7.73 14.73 13.98
C TYR A 58 9.04 14.91 13.20
N LEU A 59 9.53 16.15 13.04
CA LEU A 59 10.67 16.48 12.19
C LEU A 59 11.91 15.59 12.45
N LEU A 60 12.36 15.52 13.71
CA LEU A 60 13.57 14.76 14.06
C LEU A 60 13.36 13.25 13.87
N GLN A 61 12.18 12.73 14.24
CA GLN A 61 11.85 11.32 14.07
C GLN A 61 11.86 10.91 12.59
N PHE A 62 11.36 11.78 11.72
CA PHE A 62 11.39 11.55 10.28
C PHE A 62 12.80 11.67 9.74
N GLU A 63 13.60 12.64 10.17
CA GLU A 63 15.01 12.70 9.78
C GLU A 63 15.78 11.43 10.17
N ASP A 64 15.57 10.91 11.37
CA ASP A 64 16.18 9.66 11.85
C ASP A 64 15.77 8.46 10.97
N LEU A 65 14.48 8.32 10.65
CA LEU A 65 13.98 7.27 9.74
C LEU A 65 14.67 7.37 8.37
N MET A 66 14.80 8.57 7.83
CA MET A 66 15.42 8.80 6.52
C MET A 66 16.92 8.52 6.54
N GLN A 67 17.62 8.84 7.63
CA GLN A 67 19.03 8.53 7.82
C GLN A 67 19.26 7.02 7.91
N LEU A 68 18.45 6.32 8.71
CA LEU A 68 18.48 4.86 8.85
C LEU A 68 18.22 4.16 7.52
N TYR A 69 17.14 4.52 6.81
CA TYR A 69 16.85 3.96 5.48
C TYR A 69 18.02 4.16 4.51
N SER A 70 18.73 5.28 4.63
CA SER A 70 19.85 5.58 3.73
C SER A 70 20.98 4.55 3.80
N LEU A 71 21.11 3.80 4.91
CA LEU A 71 22.06 2.69 5.08
C LEU A 71 21.58 1.40 4.40
N PHE A 72 20.27 1.23 4.27
CA PHE A 72 19.61 0.06 3.69
C PHE A 72 19.05 0.34 2.29
N ASP A 73 19.35 1.49 1.72
CA ASP A 73 18.95 1.82 0.35
C ASP A 73 19.56 0.79 -0.63
N PRO A 74 18.76 0.16 -1.52
CA PRO A 74 19.26 -0.88 -2.43
C PRO A 74 20.33 -0.43 -3.41
N VAL A 75 20.50 0.88 -3.64
CA VAL A 75 21.46 1.41 -4.61
C VAL A 75 22.76 1.84 -3.93
N GLN A 76 22.66 2.61 -2.85
CA GLN A 76 23.83 3.22 -2.20
C GLN A 76 24.13 2.71 -0.78
N GLY A 77 23.21 1.95 -0.17
CA GLY A 77 23.30 1.52 1.22
C GLY A 77 24.54 0.68 1.50
N ALA A 78 24.85 -0.30 0.65
CA ALA A 78 26.02 -1.15 0.80
C ALA A 78 27.35 -0.36 0.83
N GLN A 79 27.45 0.72 0.05
CA GLN A 79 28.63 1.59 0.07
C GLN A 79 28.73 2.38 1.38
N LYS A 80 27.60 2.91 1.88
CA LYS A 80 27.55 3.67 3.14
C LYS A 80 27.87 2.80 4.35
N LEU A 81 27.35 1.57 4.41
CA LEU A 81 27.67 0.61 5.45
C LEU A 81 29.18 0.31 5.48
N LYS A 82 29.80 0.11 4.31
CA LYS A 82 31.26 -0.08 4.19
C LYS A 82 32.06 1.15 4.67
N GLN A 83 31.57 2.36 4.39
CA GLN A 83 32.23 3.60 4.83
C GLN A 83 32.19 3.78 6.36
N GLN A 84 31.11 3.35 7.00
CA GLN A 84 30.94 3.50 8.46
C GLN A 84 31.71 2.44 9.27
N SER A 85 32.26 1.41 8.62
CA SER A 85 33.06 0.35 9.27
C SER A 85 32.36 -0.31 10.47
N LEU A 86 31.04 -0.47 10.39
CA LEU A 86 30.21 -1.08 11.42
C LEU A 86 30.38 -2.60 11.46
N SER A 87 30.24 -3.18 12.65
CA SER A 87 30.14 -4.63 12.83
C SER A 87 28.81 -5.18 12.32
N GLU A 88 28.73 -6.47 11.99
CA GLU A 88 27.46 -7.07 11.54
C GLU A 88 26.34 -6.96 12.57
N GLN A 89 26.67 -7.00 13.87
CA GLN A 89 25.70 -6.86 14.96
C GLN A 89 25.12 -5.45 15.02
N GLU A 90 25.94 -4.42 14.86
CA GLU A 90 25.47 -3.03 14.81
C GLU A 90 24.56 -2.79 13.60
N ILE A 91 24.93 -3.36 12.44
CA ILE A 91 24.09 -3.27 11.23
C ILE A 91 22.73 -3.93 11.46
N ASP A 92 22.70 -5.11 12.09
CA ASP A 92 21.46 -5.81 12.41
C ASP A 92 20.58 -4.98 13.37
N VAL A 93 21.16 -4.29 14.36
CA VAL A 93 20.42 -3.40 15.26
C VAL A 93 19.83 -2.20 14.50
N LEU A 94 20.63 -1.57 13.63
CA LEU A 94 20.14 -0.45 12.80
C LEU A 94 19.04 -0.90 11.83
N GLU A 95 19.11 -2.13 11.34
CA GLU A 95 18.11 -2.74 10.46
C GLU A 95 16.78 -2.92 11.19
N GLN A 96 16.80 -3.47 12.41
CA GLN A 96 15.60 -3.59 13.22
C GLN A 96 15.04 -2.22 13.61
N ASN A 97 15.89 -1.27 13.99
CA ASN A 97 15.46 0.10 14.28
C ASN A 97 14.77 0.76 13.08
N PHE A 98 15.30 0.58 11.87
CA PHE A 98 14.67 1.06 10.64
C PHE A 98 13.27 0.47 10.47
N LEU A 99 13.12 -0.85 10.59
CA LEU A 99 11.82 -1.52 10.46
C LEU A 99 10.84 -1.03 11.53
N THR A 100 11.26 -0.94 12.80
CA THR A 100 10.43 -0.43 13.90
C THR A 100 9.91 0.98 13.60
N TYR A 101 10.77 1.91 13.17
CA TYR A 101 10.32 3.26 12.83
C TYR A 101 9.41 3.28 11.60
N MET A 102 9.73 2.50 10.57
CA MET A 102 8.93 2.43 9.35
C MET A 102 7.52 1.90 9.63
N PHE A 103 7.40 0.79 10.37
CA PHE A 103 6.09 0.22 10.73
C PHE A 103 5.28 1.15 11.62
N ARG A 104 5.92 1.85 12.57
CA ARG A 104 5.25 2.88 13.38
C ARG A 104 4.70 4.03 12.53
N VAL A 105 5.46 4.47 11.52
CA VAL A 105 4.99 5.51 10.58
C VAL A 105 3.87 4.97 9.69
N MET A 106 3.94 3.72 9.23
CA MET A 106 2.86 3.08 8.46
C MET A 106 1.56 3.01 9.27
N GLU A 107 1.62 2.57 10.52
CA GLU A 107 0.47 2.50 11.43
C GLU A 107 -0.15 3.88 11.65
N LYS A 108 0.67 4.90 11.95
CA LYS A 108 0.20 6.30 12.08
C LYS A 108 -0.33 6.90 10.78
N SER A 109 0.02 6.34 9.63
CA SER A 109 -0.54 6.69 8.32
C SER A 109 -1.76 5.84 7.95
N ASN A 110 -2.31 5.08 8.91
CA ASN A 110 -3.46 4.19 8.75
C ASN A 110 -3.26 3.06 7.74
N PHE A 111 -2.02 2.59 7.58
CA PHE A 111 -1.75 1.34 6.90
C PHE A 111 -1.84 0.19 7.91
N LYS A 112 -2.44 -0.91 7.47
CA LYS A 112 -2.44 -2.18 8.21
C LYS A 112 -1.70 -3.26 7.41
N ILE A 113 -1.20 -4.26 8.13
CA ILE A 113 -0.64 -5.46 7.50
C ILE A 113 -1.82 -6.25 6.90
N CYS A 114 -1.65 -6.74 5.66
CA CYS A 114 -2.66 -7.54 4.97
C CYS A 114 -2.79 -8.91 5.66
N SER A 115 -4.01 -9.31 6.03
CA SER A 115 -4.27 -10.60 6.69
C SER A 115 -4.38 -11.75 5.68
N ASN A 116 -4.27 -12.99 6.16
CA ASN A 116 -4.53 -14.18 5.34
C ASN A 116 -5.95 -14.17 4.73
N GLU A 117 -6.95 -13.69 5.45
CA GLU A 117 -8.32 -13.58 4.92
C GLU A 117 -8.40 -12.62 3.72
N GLU A 118 -7.75 -11.46 3.82
CA GLU A 118 -7.70 -10.47 2.74
C GLU A 118 -6.95 -11.00 1.52
N ILE A 119 -5.88 -11.78 1.75
CA ILE A 119 -5.11 -12.49 0.73
C ILE A 119 -5.94 -13.60 0.06
N ASP A 120 -6.67 -14.38 0.83
CA ASP A 120 -7.53 -15.45 0.33
C ASP A 120 -8.69 -14.89 -0.50
N ILE A 121 -9.29 -13.79 -0.03
CA ILE A 121 -10.30 -13.04 -0.78
C ILE A 121 -9.71 -12.54 -2.10
N ALA A 122 -8.49 -11.99 -2.08
CA ALA A 122 -7.75 -11.60 -3.28
C ALA A 122 -7.59 -12.79 -4.25
N HIS A 123 -7.10 -13.94 -3.78
CA HIS A 123 -6.93 -15.13 -4.62
C HIS A 123 -8.24 -15.74 -5.14
N SER A 124 -9.38 -15.50 -4.47
CA SER A 124 -10.70 -15.91 -4.95
C SER A 124 -11.19 -15.12 -6.17
N GLY A 125 -10.54 -13.99 -6.49
CA GLY A 125 -10.87 -13.12 -7.62
C GLY A 125 -10.50 -13.69 -8.97
N LYS A 126 -11.32 -13.37 -10.00
CA LYS A 126 -10.87 -13.48 -11.39
C LYS A 126 -10.03 -12.24 -11.68
N TYR A 127 -8.81 -12.46 -12.16
CA TYR A 127 -7.86 -11.39 -12.49
C TYR A 127 -8.39 -10.50 -13.64
N LEU A 128 -8.16 -9.19 -13.55
CA LEU A 128 -8.40 -8.26 -14.67
C LEU A 128 -7.37 -8.53 -15.78
N LEU A 129 -6.15 -8.84 -15.35
CA LEU A 129 -5.08 -9.39 -16.16
C LEU A 129 -5.03 -10.91 -15.90
N ASN A 130 -5.70 -11.72 -16.74
CA ASN A 130 -5.59 -13.20 -16.72
C ASN A 130 -4.17 -13.68 -17.10
N LEU A 131 -3.18 -13.24 -16.34
CA LEU A 131 -1.78 -13.50 -16.51
C LEU A 131 -1.37 -14.41 -15.34
N PRO A 132 -0.81 -15.61 -15.59
CA PRO A 132 -0.33 -16.49 -14.53
C PRO A 132 0.94 -15.88 -13.91
N ILE A 133 0.76 -14.90 -13.04
CA ILE A 133 1.83 -14.24 -12.30
C ILE A 133 2.11 -15.11 -11.08
N LYS A 134 3.35 -15.54 -10.91
CA LYS A 134 3.80 -16.23 -9.69
C LYS A 134 5.08 -15.59 -9.21
N VAL A 135 5.21 -15.45 -7.90
CA VAL A 135 6.44 -14.94 -7.28
C VAL A 135 7.49 -16.06 -7.22
N ASP A 136 8.73 -15.70 -7.50
CA ASP A 136 9.90 -16.55 -7.28
C ASP A 136 10.46 -16.32 -5.87
N GLU A 137 9.88 -17.04 -4.91
CA GLU A 137 10.32 -17.00 -3.51
C GLU A 137 11.81 -17.31 -3.29
N SER A 138 12.47 -17.99 -4.23
CA SER A 138 13.89 -18.30 -4.10
C SER A 138 14.79 -17.06 -4.20
N LYS A 139 14.27 -15.98 -4.78
CA LYS A 139 14.98 -14.71 -4.98
C LYS A 139 14.71 -13.69 -3.90
N ILE A 140 13.93 -14.05 -2.87
CA ILE A 140 13.52 -13.15 -1.79
C ILE A 140 14.13 -13.64 -0.48
N ASP A 141 14.64 -12.69 0.32
CA ASP A 141 15.12 -12.96 1.67
C ASP A 141 13.94 -13.28 2.59
N LYS A 142 13.98 -14.45 3.25
CA LYS A 142 12.93 -14.95 4.15
C LYS A 142 13.17 -14.59 5.62
N ASN A 143 14.32 -14.00 5.96
CA ASN A 143 14.74 -13.71 7.32
C ASN A 143 14.47 -12.27 7.74
N LEU A 144 14.49 -11.31 6.80
CA LEU A 144 14.33 -9.87 7.11
C LEU A 144 13.08 -9.60 7.97
N LEU A 145 11.90 -9.91 7.44
CA LEU A 145 10.63 -9.66 8.12
C LEU A 145 10.36 -10.69 9.22
N LYS A 146 10.81 -11.93 9.04
CA LYS A 146 10.65 -12.99 10.06
C LYS A 146 11.29 -12.57 11.38
N ARG A 147 12.53 -12.09 11.35
CA ARG A 147 13.24 -11.63 12.57
C ARG A 147 12.51 -10.47 13.25
N TYR A 148 11.97 -9.53 12.46
CA TYR A 148 11.22 -8.40 13.01
C TYR A 148 9.96 -8.85 13.74
N PHE A 149 9.17 -9.74 13.13
CA PHE A 149 7.92 -10.24 13.70
C PHE A 149 8.11 -11.25 14.84
N GLU A 150 9.26 -11.93 14.91
CA GLU A 150 9.64 -12.72 16.09
C GLU A 150 9.81 -11.84 17.35
N GLU A 151 10.27 -10.61 17.18
CA GLU A 151 10.49 -9.64 18.28
C GLU A 151 9.28 -8.72 18.53
N HIS A 152 8.37 -8.58 17.55
CA HIS A 152 7.18 -7.72 17.61
C HIS A 152 5.92 -8.53 17.26
N HIS A 153 5.15 -8.93 18.27
CA HIS A 153 3.94 -9.71 18.07
C HIS A 153 2.85 -8.90 17.36
N TYR A 154 2.30 -9.47 16.29
CA TYR A 154 1.12 -8.99 15.58
C TYR A 154 0.12 -10.14 15.46
N ASP A 155 -1.16 -9.83 15.65
CA ASP A 155 -2.24 -10.78 15.38
C ASP A 155 -2.47 -10.86 13.85
N ASP A 156 -2.92 -12.01 13.34
CA ASP A 156 -3.30 -12.24 11.94
C ASP A 156 -2.22 -11.96 10.87
N LEU A 157 -0.94 -12.26 11.19
CA LEU A 157 0.16 -12.18 10.23
C LEU A 157 -0.06 -13.15 9.04
N PRO A 158 0.25 -12.72 7.81
CA PRO A 158 0.10 -13.60 6.66
C PRO A 158 1.15 -14.74 6.65
N ASP A 159 0.80 -15.89 6.06
CA ASP A 159 1.60 -17.13 6.08
C ASP A 159 3.04 -16.99 5.54
N PHE A 160 3.29 -15.98 4.72
CA PHE A 160 4.64 -15.70 4.22
C PHE A 160 5.51 -14.91 5.21
N ALA A 161 4.88 -14.21 6.16
CA ALA A 161 5.51 -13.46 7.24
C ALA A 161 5.69 -14.32 8.50
N ASP A 162 4.77 -15.26 8.75
CA ASP A 162 4.84 -16.22 9.85
C ASP A 162 5.27 -17.61 9.34
N LYS A 163 6.53 -17.96 9.58
CA LYS A 163 6.97 -19.37 9.48
C LYS A 163 7.24 -19.96 10.86
N SER A 164 6.37 -19.65 11.81
CA SER A 164 6.17 -20.47 12.99
C SER A 164 4.81 -21.15 12.87
N ASP A 165 4.81 -22.49 12.89
CA ASP A 165 3.60 -23.29 12.89
C ASP A 165 2.74 -22.93 14.11
N SER A 166 1.75 -22.06 13.98
CA SER A 166 0.70 -21.97 14.99
C SER A 166 -0.67 -21.66 14.37
N LYS A 167 -1.54 -22.66 14.43
CA LYS A 167 -2.99 -22.48 14.39
C LYS A 167 -3.42 -21.83 15.69
N LYS A 168 -4.30 -20.83 15.65
CA LYS A 168 -5.58 -20.87 16.38
C LYS A 168 -6.47 -19.65 16.13
N ASP A 169 -7.76 -19.97 16.22
CA ASP A 169 -8.94 -19.14 16.20
C ASP A 169 -8.95 -18.11 17.34
N ASP A 170 -9.46 -16.89 17.07
CA ASP A 170 -10.18 -16.08 18.05
C ASP A 170 -11.14 -15.09 17.35
N GLU A 171 -12.43 -15.15 17.70
CA GLU A 171 -13.47 -14.21 17.26
C GLU A 171 -13.38 -12.91 18.09
N VAL A 172 -12.99 -11.80 17.45
CA VAL A 172 -13.17 -10.45 18.00
C VAL A 172 -14.27 -9.74 17.20
N THR A 173 -15.38 -9.43 17.85
CA THR A 173 -16.47 -8.59 17.28
C THR A 173 -15.96 -7.17 16.99
N LYS A 174 -15.66 -6.89 15.71
CA LYS A 174 -15.39 -5.54 15.17
C LYS A 174 -16.58 -5.07 14.35
N ASP A 175 -16.78 -3.75 14.26
CA ASP A 175 -17.87 -3.14 13.48
C ASP A 175 -17.62 -3.28 11.96
N GLU A 176 -18.34 -4.21 11.34
CA GLU A 176 -18.16 -4.63 9.95
C GLU A 176 -18.92 -3.75 8.93
N PHE A 177 -18.38 -3.60 7.72
CA PHE A 177 -19.14 -3.10 6.56
C PHE A 177 -19.22 -4.15 5.45
N GLN A 178 -20.37 -4.21 4.77
CA GLN A 178 -20.73 -5.24 3.79
C GLN A 178 -20.72 -4.68 2.37
N VAL A 179 -19.87 -5.21 1.48
CA VAL A 179 -19.86 -4.87 0.04
C VAL A 179 -20.41 -6.04 -0.77
N GLU A 180 -21.43 -5.78 -1.60
CA GLU A 180 -22.07 -6.79 -2.46
C GLU A 180 -21.26 -7.03 -3.74
N ARG A 181 -20.81 -8.28 -3.95
CA ARG A 181 -20.04 -8.69 -5.12
C ARG A 181 -20.96 -9.12 -6.27
N ILE A 182 -20.77 -8.54 -7.46
CA ILE A 182 -21.43 -9.01 -8.69
C ILE A 182 -20.44 -9.90 -9.46
N ARG A 183 -20.68 -11.21 -9.49
CA ARG A 183 -19.92 -12.15 -10.34
C ARG A 183 -20.48 -12.15 -11.77
N ILE A 184 -19.60 -12.23 -12.77
CA ILE A 184 -19.95 -12.36 -14.21
C ILE A 184 -20.88 -13.56 -14.46
N GLU A 185 -20.77 -14.61 -13.63
CA GLU A 185 -21.55 -15.85 -13.74
C GLU A 185 -23.02 -15.69 -13.32
N ASN A 186 -23.37 -14.61 -12.61
CA ASN A 186 -24.73 -14.30 -12.17
C ASN A 186 -25.40 -13.21 -13.02
N LEU A 187 -24.82 -12.85 -14.17
CA LEU A 187 -25.42 -11.91 -15.10
C LEU A 187 -26.54 -12.59 -15.89
N ASP A 188 -27.78 -12.29 -15.52
CA ASP A 188 -28.95 -12.60 -16.33
C ASP A 188 -28.80 -11.89 -17.70
N ILE A 189 -28.92 -12.65 -18.79
CA ILE A 189 -28.67 -12.22 -20.19
C ILE A 189 -29.58 -11.03 -20.58
N ARG A 190 -30.64 -10.79 -19.80
CA ARG A 190 -31.57 -9.65 -19.95
C ARG A 190 -30.94 -8.28 -19.63
N ASN A 191 -29.80 -8.23 -18.92
CA ASN A 191 -29.13 -6.97 -18.56
C ASN A 191 -27.99 -6.56 -19.52
N LEU A 192 -27.81 -7.25 -20.65
CA LEU A 192 -26.73 -7.02 -21.63
C LEU A 192 -26.70 -5.60 -22.25
N ALA A 193 -27.84 -4.90 -22.24
CA ALA A 193 -27.97 -3.54 -22.79
C ALA A 193 -27.78 -2.42 -21.75
N SER A 194 -27.60 -2.77 -20.47
CA SER A 194 -27.30 -1.80 -19.42
C SER A 194 -25.79 -1.65 -19.23
N LYS A 195 -25.30 -0.42 -19.14
CA LYS A 195 -23.92 -0.17 -18.69
C LYS A 195 -23.83 -0.57 -17.22
N ILE A 196 -23.40 -1.79 -16.95
CA ILE A 196 -23.10 -2.23 -15.59
C ILE A 196 -21.66 -1.80 -15.30
N THR A 197 -21.49 -0.82 -14.42
CA THR A 197 -20.18 -0.52 -13.81
C THR A 197 -19.83 -1.64 -12.84
N ILE A 198 -19.02 -2.58 -13.30
CA ILE A 198 -18.41 -3.62 -12.47
C ILE A 198 -17.32 -2.91 -11.65
N GLN A 199 -17.55 -2.75 -10.35
CA GLN A 199 -16.53 -2.22 -9.44
C GLN A 199 -15.87 -3.40 -8.73
N GLU A 200 -14.67 -3.76 -9.16
CA GLU A 200 -13.83 -4.72 -8.43
C GLU A 200 -13.26 -4.03 -7.19
N PRO A 201 -13.21 -4.72 -6.04
CA PRO A 201 -12.57 -4.16 -4.87
C PRO A 201 -11.07 -4.02 -5.14
N THR A 202 -10.55 -2.82 -4.89
CA THR A 202 -9.13 -2.49 -5.02
C THR A 202 -8.58 -2.12 -3.66
N PHE A 203 -7.35 -2.52 -3.38
CA PHE A 203 -6.57 -1.82 -2.37
C PHE A 203 -6.29 -0.40 -2.86
N ASP A 204 -6.79 0.60 -2.13
CA ASP A 204 -6.58 2.01 -2.47
C ASP A 204 -5.07 2.32 -2.53
N ARG A 205 -4.32 1.85 -1.53
CA ARG A 205 -2.87 1.98 -1.43
C ARG A 205 -2.24 0.68 -0.90
N ILE A 206 -1.10 0.28 -1.49
CA ILE A 206 -0.30 -0.87 -1.03
C ILE A 206 1.15 -0.46 -0.88
N ILE A 207 1.77 -0.87 0.23
CA ILE A 207 3.22 -0.77 0.41
C ILE A 207 3.82 -2.18 0.45
N VAL A 208 4.78 -2.42 -0.43
CA VAL A 208 5.51 -3.69 -0.50
C VAL A 208 6.93 -3.46 0.01
N VAL A 209 7.28 -4.17 1.08
CA VAL A 209 8.62 -4.15 1.69
C VAL A 209 9.28 -5.51 1.49
N TYR A 210 10.48 -5.54 0.92
CA TYR A 210 11.21 -6.80 0.71
C TYR A 210 12.72 -6.59 0.59
N ARG A 211 13.48 -7.68 0.76
CA ARG A 211 14.89 -7.76 0.43
C ARG A 211 15.12 -8.90 -0.55
N ARG A 212 16.07 -8.70 -1.46
CA ARG A 212 16.49 -9.74 -2.40
C ARG A 212 17.36 -10.77 -1.71
N ALA A 213 17.22 -12.04 -2.08
CA ALA A 213 18.14 -13.08 -1.65
C ALA A 213 19.55 -12.76 -2.14
N SER A 214 20.56 -13.09 -1.32
CA SER A 214 21.93 -12.87 -1.73
C SER A 214 22.32 -13.72 -2.94
N THR A 215 23.00 -13.09 -3.89
CA THR A 215 23.51 -13.74 -5.11
C THR A 215 24.88 -14.41 -4.90
N LYS A 216 25.61 -14.07 -3.82
CA LYS A 216 26.94 -14.61 -3.50
C LYS A 216 26.94 -15.19 -2.08
N LYS A 217 27.60 -16.35 -1.91
CA LYS A 217 27.65 -17.05 -0.61
C LYS A 217 28.27 -16.22 0.54
N ASP A 218 29.14 -15.25 0.23
CA ASP A 218 29.93 -14.52 1.24
C ASP A 218 29.57 -13.03 1.37
N GLU A 219 28.60 -12.51 0.60
CA GLU A 219 28.13 -11.12 0.75
C GLU A 219 26.65 -11.14 1.14
N LYS A 220 26.30 -10.65 2.34
CA LYS A 220 24.90 -10.44 2.71
C LYS A 220 24.34 -9.25 1.94
N GLU A 221 23.28 -9.47 1.17
CA GLU A 221 22.47 -8.37 0.62
C GLU A 221 21.76 -7.66 1.78
N ARG A 222 21.91 -6.33 1.86
CA ARG A 222 21.31 -5.52 2.92
C ARG A 222 20.28 -4.53 2.40
N GLY A 223 20.19 -4.36 1.08
CA GLY A 223 19.21 -3.48 0.44
C GLY A 223 17.77 -3.87 0.77
N ILE A 224 17.00 -2.93 1.30
CA ILE A 224 15.57 -3.07 1.58
C ILE A 224 14.81 -2.23 0.55
N HIS A 225 14.02 -2.91 -0.27
CA HIS A 225 13.12 -2.27 -1.21
C HIS A 225 11.81 -1.92 -0.52
N VAL A 226 11.39 -0.67 -0.67
CA VAL A 226 10.08 -0.18 -0.27
C VAL A 226 9.39 0.34 -1.52
N LYS A 227 8.17 -0.11 -1.83
CA LYS A 227 7.43 0.33 -3.03
C LYS A 227 6.00 0.69 -2.66
N HIS A 228 5.51 1.80 -3.19
CA HIS A 228 4.16 2.29 -2.95
C HIS A 228 3.35 2.21 -4.23
N PHE A 229 2.17 1.60 -4.16
CA PHE A 229 1.23 1.44 -5.26
C PHE A 229 -0.15 1.99 -4.90
N LYS A 230 -0.94 2.33 -5.92
CA LYS A 230 -2.35 2.72 -5.78
C LYS A 230 -3.28 1.89 -6.65
N ASN A 231 -4.53 1.77 -6.22
CA ASN A 231 -5.63 1.18 -7.00
C ASN A 231 -5.27 -0.20 -7.55
N ILE A 232 -4.73 -1.07 -6.68
CA ILE A 232 -4.39 -2.44 -7.05
C ILE A 232 -5.66 -3.28 -6.86
N PRO A 233 -6.21 -3.89 -7.92
CA PRO A 233 -7.30 -4.86 -7.77
C PRO A 233 -6.87 -5.94 -6.80
N MET A 234 -7.73 -6.30 -5.84
CA MET A 234 -7.39 -7.33 -4.87
C MET A 234 -7.01 -8.64 -5.59
N ALA A 235 -7.72 -8.98 -6.67
CA ALA A 235 -7.41 -10.14 -7.52
C ALA A 235 -5.99 -10.12 -8.12
N ASP A 236 -5.43 -8.94 -8.37
CA ASP A 236 -4.12 -8.77 -9.00
C ASP A 236 -3.02 -8.45 -7.97
N MET A 237 -3.19 -8.81 -6.69
CA MET A 237 -2.18 -8.51 -5.63
C MET A 237 -0.79 -9.08 -5.98
N GLU A 238 -0.71 -10.25 -6.61
CA GLU A 238 0.57 -10.85 -7.03
C GLU A 238 1.36 -10.00 -8.04
N LEU A 239 0.68 -9.07 -8.74
CA LEU A 239 1.31 -8.15 -9.69
C LEU A 239 2.35 -7.25 -9.00
N VAL A 240 2.04 -6.77 -7.79
CA VAL A 240 2.91 -5.83 -7.06
C VAL A 240 4.08 -6.52 -6.36
N LEU A 241 3.98 -7.83 -6.12
CA LEU A 241 5.03 -8.61 -5.48
C LEU A 241 6.30 -8.68 -6.35
N PRO A 242 7.49 -8.74 -5.74
CA PRO A 242 8.76 -8.72 -6.47
C PRO A 242 9.06 -10.05 -7.18
N GLU A 243 10.10 -10.05 -8.02
CA GLU A 243 10.70 -11.27 -8.60
C GLU A 243 9.69 -12.25 -9.24
N LYS A 244 9.03 -11.82 -10.32
CA LYS A 244 8.07 -12.66 -11.06
C LYS A 244 8.78 -13.86 -11.70
N LYS A 245 8.18 -15.05 -11.62
CA LYS A 245 8.59 -16.23 -12.39
C LYS A 245 8.36 -15.96 -13.87
N ASN A 246 9.37 -16.26 -14.69
CA ASN A 246 9.22 -16.22 -16.14
C ASN A 246 8.19 -17.29 -16.55
N PRO A 247 7.14 -16.92 -17.31
CA PRO A 247 6.19 -17.91 -17.79
C PRO A 247 6.91 -18.93 -18.67
N SER A 248 6.73 -20.21 -18.37
CA SER A 248 7.18 -21.30 -19.24
C SER A 248 6.23 -21.42 -20.44
N LEU A 249 6.63 -22.19 -21.45
CA LEU A 249 5.74 -22.58 -22.55
C LEU A 249 4.41 -23.11 -21.99
N THR A 250 3.29 -22.60 -22.51
CA THR A 250 1.98 -23.10 -22.10
C THR A 250 1.85 -24.57 -22.52
N PRO A 251 1.11 -25.41 -21.78
CA PRO A 251 0.90 -26.82 -22.16
C PRO A 251 0.33 -26.96 -23.57
N MET A 252 -0.51 -26.01 -24.00
CA MET A 252 -1.08 -25.99 -25.34
C MET A 252 -0.01 -25.73 -26.42
N ASP A 253 0.99 -24.89 -26.14
CA ASP A 253 2.09 -24.66 -27.07
C ASP A 253 3.00 -25.89 -27.19
N TRP A 254 3.20 -26.64 -26.10
CA TRP A 254 3.85 -27.96 -26.15
C TRP A 254 3.07 -28.97 -27.01
N VAL A 255 1.75 -28.98 -26.91
CA VAL A 255 0.89 -29.82 -27.75
C VAL A 255 1.00 -29.40 -29.22
N LYS A 256 0.96 -28.10 -29.53
CA LYS A 256 1.16 -27.60 -30.91
C LYS A 256 2.54 -27.98 -31.45
N PHE A 257 3.59 -27.86 -30.63
CA PHE A 257 4.94 -28.31 -30.98
C PHE A 257 4.97 -29.80 -31.29
N LEU A 258 4.43 -30.64 -30.40
CA LEU A 258 4.38 -32.10 -30.57
C LEU A 258 3.57 -32.50 -31.82
N ILE A 259 2.38 -31.93 -32.02
CA ILE A 259 1.57 -32.19 -33.21
C ILE A 259 2.33 -31.78 -34.47
N SER A 260 2.97 -30.60 -34.48
CA SER A 260 3.74 -30.15 -35.65
C SER A 260 4.96 -31.03 -35.95
N ALA A 261 5.64 -31.52 -34.90
CA ALA A 261 6.77 -32.43 -35.04
C ALA A 261 6.33 -33.80 -35.54
N VAL A 262 5.21 -34.33 -35.04
CA VAL A 262 4.63 -35.61 -35.47
C VAL A 262 4.13 -35.54 -36.91
N VAL A 263 3.39 -34.48 -37.28
CA VAL A 263 2.94 -34.26 -38.67
C VAL A 263 4.14 -34.11 -39.61
N GLY A 264 5.16 -33.37 -39.19
CA GLY A 264 6.42 -33.25 -39.93
C GLY A 264 7.12 -34.59 -40.14
N LEU A 265 7.23 -35.41 -39.09
CA LEU A 265 7.84 -36.72 -39.13
C LEU A 265 7.06 -37.70 -40.03
N VAL A 266 5.73 -37.71 -39.93
CA VAL A 266 4.87 -38.56 -40.78
C VAL A 266 4.98 -38.16 -42.25
N ALA A 267 5.03 -36.86 -42.56
CA ALA A 267 5.22 -36.40 -43.93
C ALA A 267 6.59 -36.82 -44.50
N VAL A 268 7.64 -36.77 -43.67
CA VAL A 268 9.00 -37.22 -44.05
C VAL A 268 9.02 -38.73 -44.30
N ILE A 269 8.44 -39.53 -43.41
CA ILE A 269 8.41 -41.00 -43.55
C ILE A 269 7.57 -41.42 -44.77
N GLY A 270 6.38 -40.83 -44.94
CA GLY A 270 5.51 -41.11 -46.08
C GLY A 270 6.13 -40.69 -47.42
N SER A 271 7.03 -39.70 -47.41
CA SER A 271 7.78 -39.32 -48.61
C SER A 271 8.87 -40.36 -48.95
N VAL A 272 9.43 -41.07 -47.97
CA VAL A 272 10.47 -42.11 -48.18
C VAL A 272 9.90 -43.40 -48.76
N GLU A 273 8.62 -43.71 -48.51
CA GLU A 273 7.95 -44.89 -49.08
C GLU A 273 7.54 -44.72 -50.57
N THR A 274 7.68 -43.51 -51.13
CA THR A 274 7.43 -43.26 -52.54
C THR A 274 8.66 -43.63 -53.40
N PRO A 275 8.54 -44.43 -54.49
CA PRO A 275 9.69 -44.98 -55.22
C PRO A 275 10.56 -43.97 -56.00
N GLN A 276 10.20 -42.68 -55.99
CA GLN A 276 10.92 -41.57 -56.62
C GLN A 276 10.98 -40.36 -55.69
N ALA A 277 11.33 -40.58 -54.42
CA ALA A 277 11.50 -39.49 -53.46
C ALA A 277 12.64 -38.55 -53.92
N ASP A 278 12.28 -37.45 -54.58
CA ASP A 278 13.21 -36.42 -55.01
C ASP A 278 13.79 -35.71 -53.77
N PHE A 279 15.12 -35.60 -53.71
CA PHE A 279 15.86 -34.96 -52.61
C PHE A 279 15.32 -33.55 -52.31
N TRP A 280 14.87 -32.83 -53.34
CA TRP A 280 14.26 -31.50 -53.21
C TRP A 280 12.94 -31.50 -52.44
N VAL A 281 12.12 -32.55 -52.57
CA VAL A 281 10.84 -32.67 -51.85
C VAL A 281 11.09 -32.90 -50.36
N MET A 282 12.05 -33.76 -50.03
CA MET A 282 12.46 -33.99 -48.64
C MET A 282 13.01 -32.72 -47.99
N PHE A 283 13.84 -31.97 -48.72
CA PHE A 283 14.36 -30.68 -48.24
C PHE A 283 13.24 -29.65 -48.03
N ALA A 284 12.25 -29.59 -48.93
CA ALA A 284 11.11 -28.68 -48.80
C ALA A 284 10.23 -29.00 -47.58
N VAL A 285 9.94 -30.29 -47.34
CA VAL A 285 9.19 -30.74 -46.15
C VAL A 285 9.96 -30.40 -44.88
N LEU A 286 11.26 -30.73 -44.83
CA LEU A 286 12.10 -30.43 -43.67
C LEU A 286 12.19 -28.92 -43.39
N SER A 287 12.39 -28.11 -44.43
CA SER A 287 12.44 -26.65 -44.32
C SER A 287 11.12 -26.07 -43.80
N THR A 288 9.98 -26.63 -44.23
CA THR A 288 8.65 -26.21 -43.77
C THR A 288 8.45 -26.52 -42.28
N VAL A 289 8.88 -27.70 -41.81
CA VAL A 289 8.81 -28.08 -40.39
C VAL A 289 9.71 -27.18 -39.55
N VAL A 290 10.96 -26.97 -39.96
CA VAL A 290 11.91 -26.08 -39.27
C VAL A 290 11.37 -24.65 -39.23
N GLY A 291 10.84 -24.14 -40.34
CA GLY A 291 10.23 -22.82 -40.42
C GLY A 291 9.00 -22.67 -39.51
N TYR A 292 8.16 -23.70 -39.41
CA TYR A 292 7.01 -23.71 -38.51
C TYR A 292 7.43 -23.75 -37.03
N CYS A 293 8.42 -24.58 -36.67
CA CYS A 293 9.02 -24.61 -35.34
C CYS A 293 9.62 -23.24 -34.97
N ALA A 294 10.36 -22.63 -35.90
CA ALA A 294 10.90 -21.28 -35.72
C ALA A 294 9.78 -20.25 -35.54
N LYS A 295 8.70 -20.32 -36.32
CA LYS A 295 7.53 -19.45 -36.17
C LYS A 295 6.89 -19.58 -34.78
N ILE A 296 6.68 -20.81 -34.28
CA ILE A 296 6.12 -21.01 -32.93
C ILE A 296 7.06 -20.41 -31.88
N TYR A 297 8.37 -20.64 -31.99
CA TYR A 297 9.36 -20.09 -31.07
C TYR A 297 9.37 -18.55 -31.07
N PHE A 298 9.43 -17.91 -32.25
CA PHE A 298 9.42 -16.45 -32.36
C PHE A 298 8.08 -15.85 -31.91
N THR A 299 6.96 -16.53 -32.15
CA THR A 299 5.64 -16.10 -31.66
C THR A 299 5.58 -16.16 -30.14
N PHE A 300 6.14 -17.22 -29.53
CA PHE A 300 6.26 -17.31 -28.08
C PHE A 300 7.13 -16.18 -27.50
N GLN A 301 8.27 -15.90 -28.11
CA GLN A 301 9.13 -14.77 -27.70
C GLN A 301 8.41 -13.42 -27.81
N ALA A 302 7.70 -13.18 -28.92
CA ALA A 302 6.91 -11.95 -29.10
C ALA A 302 5.79 -11.81 -28.06
N ASN A 303 5.08 -12.91 -27.77
CA ASN A 303 4.05 -12.94 -26.73
C ASN A 303 4.64 -12.70 -25.33
N MET A 304 5.84 -13.23 -25.06
CA MET A 304 6.54 -13.02 -23.80
C MET A 304 6.95 -11.57 -23.60
N VAL A 305 7.47 -10.92 -24.64
CA VAL A 305 7.82 -9.50 -24.61
C VAL A 305 6.57 -8.64 -24.42
N ALA A 306 5.48 -8.95 -25.15
CA ALA A 306 4.21 -8.27 -24.96
C ALA A 306 3.68 -8.41 -23.52
N TYR A 307 3.77 -9.61 -22.95
CA TYR A 307 3.41 -9.90 -21.57
C TYR A 307 4.24 -9.06 -20.57
N GLN A 308 5.57 -9.06 -20.72
CA GLN A 308 6.46 -8.28 -19.86
C GLN A 308 6.20 -6.78 -19.97
N ASN A 309 5.91 -6.28 -21.18
CA ASN A 309 5.57 -4.88 -21.41
C ASN A 309 4.26 -4.50 -20.71
N LEU A 310 3.22 -5.34 -20.78
CA LEU A 310 1.94 -5.10 -20.09
C LEU A 310 2.11 -5.04 -18.58
N ILE A 311 2.86 -5.99 -17.99
CA ILE A 311 3.15 -5.97 -16.55
C ILE A 311 3.94 -4.71 -16.18
N THR A 312 4.97 -4.39 -16.96
CA THR A 312 5.82 -3.23 -16.68
C THR A 312 5.03 -1.92 -16.76
N GLN A 313 4.20 -1.76 -17.79
CA GLN A 313 3.34 -0.59 -17.95
C GLN A 313 2.30 -0.50 -16.84
N SER A 314 1.62 -1.62 -16.53
CA SER A 314 0.62 -1.64 -15.44
C SER A 314 1.25 -1.31 -14.09
N MET A 315 2.45 -1.82 -13.82
CA MET A 315 3.21 -1.50 -12.61
C MET A 315 3.63 -0.04 -12.58
N TYR A 316 4.11 0.51 -13.69
CA TYR A 316 4.53 1.90 -13.79
C TYR A 316 3.37 2.87 -13.54
N ASP A 317 2.21 2.62 -14.15
CA ASP A 317 1.02 3.48 -14.02
C ASP A 317 0.44 3.45 -12.58
N LYS A 318 0.60 2.33 -11.89
CA LYS A 318 0.07 2.10 -10.54
C LYS A 318 1.08 2.41 -9.43
N GLN A 319 2.38 2.47 -9.72
CA GLN A 319 3.40 2.79 -8.74
C GLN A 319 3.38 4.30 -8.45
N LEU A 320 3.15 4.65 -7.19
CA LEU A 320 3.21 6.03 -6.71
C LEU A 320 4.66 6.47 -6.49
N ASP A 321 5.43 5.65 -5.77
CA ASP A 321 6.81 5.99 -5.42
C ASP A 321 7.61 4.73 -5.03
N SER A 322 8.91 4.88 -4.75
CA SER A 322 9.78 3.85 -4.20
C SER A 322 10.86 4.39 -3.27
N GLY A 323 11.29 3.55 -2.34
CA GLY A 323 12.39 3.82 -1.42
C GLY A 323 12.17 5.09 -0.63
N LYS A 324 13.11 6.04 -0.76
CA LYS A 324 13.10 7.32 -0.04
C LYS A 324 11.80 8.10 -0.27
N GLY A 325 11.28 8.11 -1.50
CA GLY A 325 10.08 8.87 -1.83
C GLY A 325 8.82 8.30 -1.15
N THR A 326 8.71 6.96 -1.09
CA THR A 326 7.63 6.30 -0.33
C THR A 326 7.63 6.71 1.15
N LEU A 327 8.81 6.72 1.79
CA LEU A 327 8.91 7.11 3.21
C LEU A 327 8.53 8.58 3.43
N LEU A 328 8.94 9.48 2.54
CA LEU A 328 8.55 10.90 2.62
C LEU A 328 7.04 11.08 2.46
N HIS A 329 6.43 10.35 1.53
CA HIS A 329 4.97 10.35 1.36
C HIS A 329 4.26 9.86 2.62
N LEU A 330 4.73 8.77 3.23
CA LEU A 330 4.19 8.28 4.49
C LEU A 330 4.32 9.30 5.63
N CYS A 331 5.48 9.95 5.75
CA CYS A 331 5.71 10.99 6.75
C CYS A 331 4.76 12.18 6.59
N ASP A 332 4.51 12.64 5.36
CA ASP A 332 3.50 13.68 5.12
C ASP A 332 2.09 13.18 5.45
N ASP A 333 1.75 11.94 5.08
CA ASP A 333 0.45 11.34 5.42
C ASP A 333 0.19 11.33 6.93
N VAL A 334 1.17 10.95 7.76
CA VAL A 334 1.08 11.05 9.24
C VAL A 334 0.73 12.48 9.64
N ILE A 335 1.49 13.47 9.18
CA ILE A 335 1.26 14.88 9.53
C ILE A 335 -0.15 15.31 9.12
N GLN A 336 -0.59 14.99 7.91
CA GLN A 336 -1.89 15.44 7.43
C GLN A 336 -3.04 14.82 8.24
N GLN A 337 -2.96 13.53 8.59
CA GLN A 337 -3.99 12.89 9.43
C GLN A 337 -3.99 13.49 10.84
N GLU A 338 -2.84 13.53 11.49
CA GLU A 338 -2.66 14.09 12.83
C GLU A 338 -3.18 15.52 12.95
N VAL A 339 -2.90 16.37 11.97
CA VAL A 339 -3.40 17.75 11.93
C VAL A 339 -4.92 17.79 11.80
N LYS A 340 -5.52 16.96 10.93
CA LYS A 340 -6.98 16.90 10.79
C LYS A 340 -7.63 16.44 12.09
N GLU A 341 -7.05 15.45 12.76
CA GLU A 341 -7.59 14.90 13.99
C GLU A 341 -7.53 15.90 15.15
N VAL A 342 -6.39 16.58 15.31
CA VAL A 342 -6.22 17.61 16.34
C VAL A 342 -7.13 18.81 16.10
N ILE A 343 -7.25 19.30 14.85
CA ILE A 343 -8.14 20.42 14.51
C ILE A 343 -9.59 20.07 14.82
N LEU A 344 -10.01 18.87 14.40
CA LEU A 344 -11.39 18.45 14.54
C LEU A 344 -11.75 18.21 16.02
N SER A 345 -10.87 17.56 16.79
CA SER A 345 -11.04 17.38 18.24
C SER A 345 -11.14 18.71 18.98
N PHE A 346 -10.30 19.69 18.62
CA PHE A 346 -10.37 21.02 19.21
C PHE A 346 -11.68 21.74 18.87
N PHE A 347 -12.12 21.65 17.61
CA PHE A 347 -13.36 22.28 17.16
C PHE A 347 -14.56 21.75 17.94
N ILE A 348 -14.65 20.43 18.13
CA ILE A 348 -15.76 19.82 18.88
C ILE A 348 -15.74 20.25 20.35
N LEU A 349 -14.57 20.26 20.99
CA LEU A 349 -14.43 20.76 22.36
C LEU A 349 -14.82 22.23 22.50
N MET A 350 -14.57 23.05 21.47
CA MET A 350 -14.93 24.45 21.43
C MET A 350 -16.45 24.65 21.35
N GLU A 351 -17.15 23.87 20.51
CA GLU A 351 -18.61 23.96 20.33
C GLU A 351 -19.39 23.36 21.50
N GLN A 352 -18.93 22.22 22.04
CA GLN A 352 -19.60 21.52 23.15
C GLN A 352 -19.20 22.08 24.53
N GLY A 353 -18.08 22.81 24.62
CA GLY A 353 -17.53 23.42 25.82
C GLY A 353 -16.86 22.44 26.79
N LYS A 354 -17.55 21.37 27.19
CA LYS A 354 -17.00 20.28 28.00
C LYS A 354 -17.52 18.94 27.51
N ALA A 355 -16.62 18.01 27.26
CA ALA A 355 -16.98 16.67 26.82
C ALA A 355 -16.14 15.61 27.53
N THR A 356 -16.76 14.46 27.79
CA THR A 356 -16.04 13.21 28.04
C THR A 356 -15.50 12.65 26.73
N LEU A 357 -14.48 11.80 26.82
CA LEU A 357 -13.95 11.11 25.65
C LEU A 357 -15.03 10.30 24.90
N GLU A 358 -15.91 9.63 25.64
CA GLU A 358 -16.99 8.83 25.06
C GLU A 358 -18.03 9.68 24.31
N GLU A 359 -18.35 10.88 24.82
CA GLU A 359 -19.24 11.84 24.15
C GLU A 359 -18.60 12.36 22.85
N LEU A 360 -17.29 12.68 22.87
CA LEU A 360 -16.54 13.06 21.68
C LEU A 360 -16.57 11.95 20.62
N ILE A 361 -16.37 10.69 21.01
CA ILE A 361 -16.38 9.53 20.09
C ILE A 361 -17.79 9.27 19.52
N LYS A 362 -18.83 9.38 20.36
CA LYS A 362 -20.18 8.88 20.05
C LYS A 362 -21.09 9.89 19.33
N GLU A 363 -21.03 11.18 19.68
CA GLU A 363 -22.00 12.17 19.17
C GLU A 363 -21.69 12.67 17.76
N GLU A 364 -20.43 12.70 17.32
CA GLU A 364 -20.07 13.21 15.98
C GLU A 364 -19.39 12.19 15.04
N PHE A 365 -18.79 11.11 15.55
CA PHE A 365 -17.99 10.19 14.73
C PHE A 365 -18.60 8.80 14.51
N GLY A 366 -19.77 8.52 15.08
CA GLY A 366 -20.49 7.24 14.98
C GLY A 366 -20.94 6.82 13.56
N ALA A 367 -20.53 7.54 12.51
CA ALA A 367 -20.76 7.17 11.12
C ALA A 367 -19.43 7.14 10.34
N SER A 368 -18.93 5.93 10.06
CA SER A 368 -17.92 5.57 9.04
C SER A 368 -16.41 5.65 9.35
N CYS A 369 -15.91 6.32 10.40
CA CYS A 369 -14.45 6.47 10.63
C CYS A 369 -14.01 5.98 12.02
N ASN A 370 -12.95 5.17 12.11
CA ASN A 370 -12.32 4.78 13.38
C ASN A 370 -11.30 5.85 13.81
N PHE A 371 -11.78 6.95 14.36
CA PHE A 371 -11.01 8.16 14.69
C PHE A 371 -10.28 8.04 16.05
N ASP A 372 -8.96 8.25 16.12
CA ASP A 372 -8.19 8.22 17.38
C ASP A 372 -8.32 9.55 18.17
N VAL A 373 -9.49 9.74 18.79
CA VAL A 373 -9.77 10.90 19.66
C VAL A 373 -8.74 11.01 20.79
N ASN A 374 -8.27 9.89 21.32
CA ASN A 374 -7.38 9.87 22.47
C ASN A 374 -6.04 10.52 22.17
N ASP A 375 -5.38 10.08 21.09
CA ASP A 375 -4.09 10.63 20.69
C ASP A 375 -4.22 12.09 20.25
N ALA A 376 -5.34 12.47 19.60
CA ALA A 376 -5.60 13.86 19.23
C ALA A 376 -5.76 14.78 20.46
N VAL A 377 -6.56 14.37 21.45
CA VAL A 377 -6.77 15.14 22.68
C VAL A 377 -5.48 15.23 23.51
N HIS A 378 -4.69 14.16 23.58
CA HIS A 378 -3.40 14.20 24.28
C HIS A 378 -2.43 15.20 23.66
N LYS A 379 -2.43 15.33 22.33
CA LYS A 379 -1.65 16.36 21.63
C LYS A 379 -2.14 17.77 21.96
N LEU A 380 -3.45 17.98 22.06
CA LEU A 380 -4.00 19.26 22.51
C LEU A 380 -3.61 19.60 23.97
N GLU A 381 -3.58 18.61 24.86
CA GLU A 381 -3.07 18.76 26.23
C GLU A 381 -1.57 19.12 26.22
N LYS A 382 -0.77 18.44 25.38
CA LYS A 382 0.66 18.72 25.23
C LYS A 382 0.94 20.12 24.67
N MET A 383 0.05 20.66 23.84
CA MET A 383 0.08 22.06 23.39
C MET A 383 -0.37 23.04 24.48
N GLY A 384 -0.93 22.57 25.59
CA GLY A 384 -1.41 23.41 26.70
C GLY A 384 -2.73 24.14 26.42
N ILE A 385 -3.46 23.75 25.36
CA ILE A 385 -4.71 24.41 24.94
C ILE A 385 -5.96 23.63 25.34
N VAL A 386 -5.79 22.41 25.85
CA VAL A 386 -6.84 21.58 26.45
C VAL A 386 -6.39 21.14 27.84
N ALA A 387 -7.35 21.05 28.77
CA ALA A 387 -7.15 20.57 30.13
C ALA A 387 -8.35 19.75 30.59
N ARG A 388 -8.18 19.04 31.72
CA ARG A 388 -9.25 18.25 32.37
C ARG A 388 -9.79 18.95 33.59
N ASP A 389 -11.10 18.90 33.80
CA ASP A 389 -11.72 19.34 35.04
C ASP A 389 -11.54 18.30 36.16
N SER A 390 -12.00 18.62 37.37
CA SER A 390 -11.86 17.73 38.54
C SER A 390 -12.64 16.42 38.42
N ILE A 391 -13.49 16.26 37.40
CA ILE A 391 -14.32 15.09 37.13
C ILE A 391 -13.78 14.34 35.89
N GLY A 392 -12.70 14.84 35.26
CA GLY A 392 -12.04 14.21 34.12
C GLY A 392 -12.58 14.62 32.75
N ARG A 393 -13.47 15.61 32.66
CA ARG A 393 -13.97 16.11 31.36
C ARG A 393 -12.95 17.07 30.73
N TYR A 394 -12.79 16.95 29.42
CA TYR A 394 -11.93 17.82 28.65
C TYR A 394 -12.64 19.15 28.37
N TYR A 395 -11.86 20.23 28.43
CA TYR A 395 -12.27 21.55 28.00
C TYR A 395 -11.09 22.27 27.33
N CYS A 396 -11.39 23.11 26.35
CA CYS A 396 -10.38 23.91 25.67
C CYS A 396 -10.36 25.36 26.17
N VAL A 397 -9.22 26.02 26.01
CA VAL A 397 -9.13 27.48 26.18
C VAL A 397 -9.71 28.19 24.95
N GLY A 398 -10.15 29.44 25.10
CA GLY A 398 -10.66 30.22 23.96
C GLY A 398 -9.62 30.44 22.87
N LEU A 399 -10.06 30.57 21.60
CA LEU A 399 -9.22 30.63 20.40
C LEU A 399 -8.03 31.59 20.51
N LYS A 400 -8.27 32.82 20.94
CA LYS A 400 -7.21 33.83 21.09
C LYS A 400 -6.14 33.37 22.09
N ARG A 401 -6.57 32.81 23.21
CA ARG A 401 -5.66 32.28 24.23
C ARG A 401 -4.91 31.04 23.74
N ALA A 402 -5.58 30.16 22.99
CA ALA A 402 -4.94 29.00 22.37
C ALA A 402 -3.81 29.43 21.42
N ASN A 403 -4.07 30.42 20.56
CA ASN A 403 -3.06 30.99 19.69
C ASN A 403 -1.89 31.60 20.47
N GLU A 404 -2.15 32.35 21.54
CA GLU A 404 -1.09 32.89 22.42
C GLU A 404 -0.22 31.80 23.03
N ILE A 405 -0.82 30.70 23.50
CA ILE A 405 -0.12 29.58 24.14
C ILE A 405 0.77 28.83 23.14
N ILE A 406 0.26 28.50 21.95
CA ILE A 406 1.05 27.82 20.92
C ILE A 406 2.19 28.73 20.42
N GLY A 407 1.94 30.04 20.37
CA GLY A 407 2.92 31.03 19.95
C GLY A 407 3.00 31.23 18.44
N VAL A 408 3.91 32.11 18.02
CA VAL A 408 4.11 32.49 16.61
C VAL A 408 4.92 31.45 15.88
N THR A 409 4.56 31.15 14.62
CA THR A 409 5.36 30.26 13.77
C THR A 409 6.56 30.99 13.18
N THR A 410 7.56 30.22 12.75
CA THR A 410 8.71 30.75 12.00
C THR A 410 8.27 31.45 10.70
N GLU A 411 7.25 30.93 10.02
CA GLU A 411 6.67 31.55 8.82
C GLU A 411 6.09 32.94 9.13
N GLU A 412 5.29 33.06 10.21
CA GLU A 412 4.73 34.34 10.64
C GLU A 412 5.83 35.38 10.92
N LEU A 413 6.93 34.96 11.57
CA LEU A 413 8.07 35.83 11.84
C LEU A 413 8.80 36.27 10.57
N VAL A 414 9.02 35.35 9.63
CA VAL A 414 9.68 35.65 8.34
C VAL A 414 8.85 36.61 7.50
N LEU A 415 7.54 36.37 7.38
CA LEU A 415 6.64 37.24 6.63
C LEU A 415 6.60 38.65 7.22
N LYS A 416 6.57 38.76 8.56
CA LYS A 416 6.62 40.05 9.25
C LYS A 416 7.92 40.79 8.95
N ALA A 417 9.07 40.12 9.02
CA ALA A 417 10.36 40.72 8.71
C ALA A 417 10.49 41.17 7.24
N ILE A 418 9.87 40.45 6.29
CA ILE A 418 9.84 40.84 4.88
C ILE A 418 8.97 42.09 4.68
N GLN A 419 7.80 42.16 5.30
CA GLN A 419 6.92 43.32 5.22
C GLN A 419 7.58 44.57 5.79
N GLU A 420 8.29 44.44 6.92
CA GLU A 420 9.05 45.54 7.52
C GLU A 420 10.19 46.05 6.61
N ARG A 421 10.77 45.19 5.75
CA ARG A 421 11.78 45.58 4.76
C ARG A 421 11.21 46.10 3.43
N GLY A 422 10.00 45.71 3.06
CA GLY A 422 9.34 46.16 1.82
C GLY A 422 8.57 47.48 1.97
N GLY A 423 8.34 47.94 3.19
CA GLY A 423 7.69 49.21 3.52
C GLY A 423 8.65 50.36 3.84
N SER A 424 9.96 50.17 3.66
CA SER A 424 11.02 51.17 3.91
C SER A 424 11.63 51.71 2.62
#